data_AF-A0A1Q7JCX7-F1
#
_entry.id   AF-A0A1Q7JCX7-F1
#
_cell.length_a   1.000
_cell.length_b   1.000
_cell.length_c   1.000
_cell.angle_alpha   90.00
_cell.angle_beta   90.00
_cell.angle_gamma   90.00
#
_symmetry.space_group_name_H-M   'P 1'
#
loop_
_entity.id
_entity.type
_entity.pdbx_description
1 polymer ?
#
loop_
_entity_poly.entity_id
_entity_poly.type
_entity_poly.pdbx_seq_one_letter_code
_entity_poly.pdbx_strand_id
1 'polypeptide(L)'
;MKGAAWVAAAATAVSLACLDAEWPVPARLCQTPGDPLVTVRGLQTSGFDSRTLARNTEVDASSARFFTPTDIPVYVGGGASICFYGGAVIGSLPPSTPYARMHDTYGLVAHGNAFQLEAFRVFDYGDGASMDAQEDVNWTVRDVYFKYIRDDCVENDFVNSGTIENSLFDGCYEGFSSRPYTTTQDGSLNLVVVRNSLFRLQDMDQGYRRPGHGGFFKWDATAPMIALYDNVYRVDSPNIENDVLVPPANKLKDCAGNVMIWLGSGPFPEPLPSCYRLLTGATGLAYWNNAIAAWLANHPGALVDVGPPIVSLFSPADSATLTGDVTLTATAVDDRAVAAVQFALNGQAIGPAVTTEAPLTKFTLAWNSRDQPNGTYTLTAAARDATGQVTTSSALTVRIVN
;
A
#
# COMPACT_ATOMS: atom_id res chain seq x y z
N MET A 1 29.94 -40.80 6.24
CA MET A 1 30.77 -40.40 7.40
C MET A 1 30.71 -38.89 7.53
N LYS A 2 30.48 -38.42 8.76
CA LYS A 2 30.57 -37.04 9.28
C LYS A 2 29.58 -36.02 8.70
N GLY A 3 28.52 -35.79 9.49
CA GLY A 3 27.61 -34.66 9.36
C GLY A 3 28.34 -33.33 9.61
N ALA A 4 27.97 -32.32 8.83
CA ALA A 4 28.41 -30.96 9.02
C ALA A 4 27.53 -30.32 10.11
N ALA A 5 28.18 -29.90 11.19
CA ALA A 5 27.57 -29.15 12.27
C ALA A 5 27.26 -27.73 11.82
N TRP A 6 26.08 -27.25 12.22
CA TRP A 6 25.64 -25.86 12.08
C TRP A 6 26.51 -24.95 12.95
N VAL A 7 27.14 -23.95 12.34
CA VAL A 7 27.77 -22.85 13.08
C VAL A 7 26.71 -21.75 13.22
N ALA A 8 26.21 -21.57 14.44
CA ALA A 8 25.33 -20.44 14.76
C ALA A 8 26.11 -19.13 14.60
N ALA A 9 25.61 -18.23 13.76
CA ALA A 9 26.10 -16.87 13.69
C ALA A 9 25.84 -16.18 15.04
N ALA A 10 26.87 -15.55 15.61
CA ALA A 10 26.77 -14.82 16.85
C ALA A 10 25.83 -13.62 16.66
N ALA A 11 24.65 -13.69 17.26
CA ALA A 11 23.78 -12.54 17.45
C ALA A 11 24.51 -11.59 18.41
N THR A 12 24.92 -10.42 17.92
CA THR A 12 25.29 -9.30 18.78
C THR A 12 24.12 -8.99 19.70
N ALA A 13 24.30 -9.28 20.99
CA ALA A 13 23.34 -8.97 22.03
C ALA A 13 23.16 -7.45 22.09
N VAL A 14 22.05 -6.97 21.54
CA VAL A 14 21.53 -5.64 21.86
C VAL A 14 21.13 -5.71 23.33
N SER A 15 21.74 -4.85 24.15
CA SER A 15 21.51 -4.81 25.59
C SER A 15 20.02 -4.68 25.90
N LEU A 16 19.51 -5.54 26.79
CA LEU A 16 18.11 -5.59 27.26
C LEU A 16 17.62 -4.31 27.98
N ALA A 17 18.40 -3.23 28.02
CA ALA A 17 18.10 -2.01 28.75
C ALA A 17 17.24 -0.97 27.97
N CYS A 18 16.67 -1.35 26.81
CA CYS A 18 15.78 -0.48 26.02
C CYS A 18 14.33 -1.01 25.89
N LEU A 19 13.93 -2.02 26.66
CA LEU A 19 12.63 -2.67 26.53
C LEU A 19 11.51 -2.14 27.46
N ASP A 20 11.80 -1.13 28.29
CA ASP A 20 10.82 -0.59 29.26
C ASP A 20 10.36 0.84 28.93
N ALA A 21 10.50 1.30 27.68
CA ALA A 21 9.68 2.43 27.22
C ALA A 21 8.32 1.85 26.83
N GLU A 22 7.32 2.01 27.68
CA GLU A 22 5.92 1.97 27.23
C GLU A 22 5.80 3.01 26.11
N TRP A 23 5.87 2.55 24.86
CA TRP A 23 5.72 3.41 23.71
C TRP A 23 4.31 4.01 23.77
N PRO A 24 4.15 5.34 23.73
CA PRO A 24 2.84 5.94 23.79
C PRO A 24 2.05 5.51 22.55
N VAL A 25 1.06 4.63 22.76
CA VAL A 25 0.03 4.35 21.75
C VAL A 25 -0.73 5.66 21.52
N PRO A 26 -0.97 6.09 20.26
CA PRO A 26 -1.78 7.27 19.99
C PRO A 26 -3.12 7.16 20.73
N ALA A 27 -3.54 8.26 21.38
CA ALA A 27 -4.82 8.28 22.06
C ALA A 27 -5.93 8.17 21.01
N ARG A 28 -6.77 7.13 21.12
CA ARG A 28 -7.96 6.94 20.29
C ARG A 28 -8.84 8.18 20.36
N LEU A 29 -9.07 8.84 19.22
CA LEU A 29 -9.94 10.01 19.11
C LEU A 29 -11.39 9.61 18.84
N CYS A 30 -11.61 8.50 18.14
CA CYS A 30 -12.91 7.85 18.02
C CYS A 30 -13.33 7.22 19.35
N GLN A 31 -13.69 8.00 20.38
CA GLN A 31 -14.34 7.51 21.60
C GLN A 31 -14.85 8.64 22.49
N THR A 32 -15.95 9.27 22.09
CA THR A 32 -16.63 10.28 22.91
C THR A 32 -17.72 9.62 23.75
N PRO A 33 -17.68 9.69 25.09
CA PRO A 33 -18.73 9.13 25.93
C PRO A 33 -20.12 9.70 25.61
N GLY A 34 -21.07 8.81 25.32
CA GLY A 34 -22.47 9.17 25.06
C GLY A 34 -22.84 9.30 23.58
N ASP A 35 -21.86 9.21 22.67
CA ASP A 35 -22.14 9.15 21.23
C ASP A 35 -22.74 7.77 20.82
N PRO A 36 -23.57 7.71 19.75
CA PRO A 36 -24.09 6.44 19.24
C PRO A 36 -22.95 5.49 18.82
N LEU A 37 -23.04 4.23 19.21
CA LEU A 37 -22.01 3.23 18.91
C LEU A 37 -22.57 2.10 18.04
N VAL A 38 -21.90 1.84 16.92
CA VAL A 38 -22.06 0.65 16.08
C VAL A 38 -20.81 -0.19 16.24
N THR A 39 -20.96 -1.50 16.46
CA THR A 39 -19.82 -2.40 16.64
C THR A 39 -19.78 -3.42 15.52
N VAL A 40 -18.62 -3.54 14.86
CA VAL A 40 -18.32 -4.54 13.83
C VAL A 40 -17.15 -5.39 14.32
N ARG A 41 -17.27 -6.72 14.22
CA ARG A 41 -16.33 -7.66 14.84
C ARG A 41 -16.12 -8.89 13.96
N GLY A 42 -14.95 -9.50 14.06
CA GLY A 42 -14.68 -10.79 13.44
C GLY A 42 -14.54 -10.73 11.92
N LEU A 43 -14.57 -11.89 11.28
CA LEU A 43 -14.48 -12.01 9.83
C LEU A 43 -15.80 -11.56 9.19
N GLN A 44 -15.72 -10.63 8.26
CA GLN A 44 -16.81 -10.10 7.46
C GLN A 44 -16.64 -10.61 6.03
N THR A 45 -17.60 -11.39 5.54
CA THR A 45 -17.63 -11.90 4.15
C THR A 45 -18.55 -11.09 3.24
N SER A 46 -19.15 -10.02 3.78
CA SER A 46 -19.95 -9.01 3.10
C SER A 46 -19.46 -7.63 3.52
N GLY A 47 -19.67 -6.62 2.67
CA GLY A 47 -19.31 -5.25 3.00
C GLY A 47 -20.16 -4.67 4.14
N PHE A 48 -19.60 -3.71 4.86
CA PHE A 48 -20.33 -2.79 5.73
C PHE A 48 -20.77 -1.60 4.88
N ASP A 49 -22.04 -1.53 4.51
CA ASP A 49 -22.63 -0.39 3.80
C ASP A 49 -23.68 0.25 4.71
N SER A 50 -23.35 1.42 5.24
CA SER A 50 -24.29 2.24 6.01
C SER A 50 -24.29 3.66 5.47
N ARG A 51 -25.46 4.14 5.02
CA ARG A 51 -25.63 5.47 4.41
C ARG A 51 -26.47 6.42 5.24
N THR A 52 -26.83 6.00 6.44
CA THR A 52 -27.84 6.66 7.29
C THR A 52 -27.42 6.71 8.75
N LEU A 53 -26.12 6.57 9.04
CA LEU A 53 -25.62 6.69 10.40
C LEU A 53 -25.99 8.07 10.97
N ALA A 54 -26.31 8.11 12.25
CA ALA A 54 -26.60 9.38 12.92
C ALA A 54 -25.33 10.23 13.04
N ARG A 55 -25.51 11.54 13.24
CA ARG A 55 -24.41 12.44 13.61
C ARG A 55 -23.65 11.87 14.83
N ASN A 56 -22.33 12.05 14.84
CA ASN A 56 -21.41 11.57 15.88
C ASN A 56 -21.37 10.05 16.05
N THR A 57 -21.95 9.25 15.14
CA THR A 57 -21.90 7.80 15.31
C THR A 57 -20.45 7.32 15.26
N GLU A 58 -20.06 6.54 16.24
CA GLU A 58 -18.81 5.79 16.24
C GLU A 58 -19.06 4.38 15.71
N VAL A 59 -18.27 3.97 14.72
CA VAL A 59 -18.21 2.59 14.23
C VAL A 59 -16.92 1.98 14.76
N ASP A 60 -17.02 1.15 15.79
CA ASP A 60 -15.90 0.38 16.31
C ASP A 60 -15.76 -0.93 15.52
N ALA A 61 -14.83 -0.93 14.57
CA ALA A 61 -14.45 -2.07 13.73
C ALA A 61 -13.09 -2.67 14.14
N SER A 62 -12.57 -2.36 15.33
CA SER A 62 -11.20 -2.71 15.76
C SER A 62 -10.79 -4.18 15.68
N SER A 63 -11.73 -5.12 15.70
CA SER A 63 -11.45 -6.55 15.45
C SER A 63 -12.12 -7.11 14.19
N ALA A 64 -12.70 -6.23 13.36
CA ALA A 64 -13.29 -6.59 12.09
C ALA A 64 -12.20 -6.85 11.03
N ARG A 65 -12.45 -7.85 10.19
CA ARG A 65 -11.62 -8.18 9.02
C ARG A 65 -12.56 -8.37 7.85
N PHE A 66 -12.53 -7.47 6.89
CA PHE A 66 -13.34 -7.51 5.68
C PHE A 66 -12.56 -8.27 4.62
N PHE A 67 -13.02 -9.50 4.35
CA PHE A 67 -12.53 -10.32 3.26
C PHE A 67 -13.71 -10.64 2.35
N THR A 68 -13.98 -9.72 1.44
CA THR A 68 -15.21 -9.69 0.65
C THR A 68 -14.85 -9.60 -0.83
N PRO A 69 -15.74 -10.04 -1.74
CA PRO A 69 -15.55 -9.85 -3.18
C PRO A 69 -16.04 -8.47 -3.67
N THR A 70 -16.42 -7.56 -2.76
CA THR A 70 -17.05 -6.29 -3.11
C THR A 70 -16.01 -5.24 -3.48
N ASP A 71 -16.36 -4.39 -4.42
CA ASP A 71 -15.50 -3.27 -4.85
C ASP A 71 -15.39 -2.19 -3.78
N ILE A 72 -16.37 -2.08 -2.87
CA ILE A 72 -16.36 -1.18 -1.72
C ILE A 72 -16.74 -1.99 -0.46
N PRO A 73 -15.76 -2.56 0.28
CA PRO A 73 -16.04 -3.34 1.48
C PRO A 73 -16.56 -2.51 2.64
N VAL A 74 -16.22 -1.22 2.67
CA VAL A 74 -16.67 -0.30 3.71
C VAL A 74 -17.19 0.99 3.06
N TYR A 75 -18.49 1.23 3.20
CA TYR A 75 -19.14 2.47 2.84
C TYR A 75 -19.77 3.06 4.09
N VAL A 76 -19.38 4.30 4.42
CA VAL A 76 -19.82 4.98 5.64
C VAL A 76 -20.42 6.32 5.26
N GLY A 77 -21.69 6.52 5.59
CA GLY A 77 -22.45 7.69 5.21
C GLY A 77 -23.54 8.06 6.20
N GLY A 78 -24.01 9.30 6.13
CA GLY A 78 -25.15 9.79 6.88
C GLY A 78 -24.90 11.16 7.51
N GLY A 79 -25.00 11.24 8.84
CA GLY A 79 -24.79 12.47 9.60
C GLY A 79 -23.32 12.91 9.64
N ALA A 80 -23.09 14.15 10.08
CA ALA A 80 -21.74 14.67 10.26
C ALA A 80 -21.00 14.02 11.44
N SER A 81 -19.67 14.15 11.46
CA SER A 81 -18.80 13.76 12.57
C SER A 81 -18.84 12.27 12.89
N ILE A 82 -19.12 11.41 11.90
CA ILE A 82 -19.00 9.97 12.05
C ILE A 82 -17.51 9.60 12.22
N CYS A 83 -17.23 8.68 13.14
CA CYS A 83 -15.89 8.17 13.40
C CYS A 83 -15.83 6.67 13.09
N PHE A 84 -14.97 6.24 12.19
CA PHE A 84 -14.72 4.84 11.89
C PHE A 84 -13.37 4.42 12.46
N TYR A 85 -13.40 3.53 13.45
CA TYR A 85 -12.21 3.11 14.20
C TYR A 85 -11.83 1.67 13.93
N GLY A 86 -10.59 1.49 13.48
CA GLY A 86 -9.95 0.19 13.31
C GLY A 86 -10.57 -0.66 12.20
N GLY A 87 -10.16 -1.92 12.15
CA GLY A 87 -10.58 -2.86 11.12
C GLY A 87 -9.55 -2.99 10.00
N ALA A 88 -9.63 -4.10 9.27
CA ALA A 88 -8.78 -4.34 8.11
C ALA A 88 -9.61 -4.79 6.91
N VAL A 89 -9.39 -4.17 5.76
CA VAL A 89 -9.83 -4.65 4.46
C VAL A 89 -8.69 -5.42 3.80
N ILE A 90 -8.99 -6.63 3.35
CA ILE A 90 -8.01 -7.56 2.79
C ILE A 90 -8.47 -7.94 1.38
N GLY A 91 -7.76 -7.44 0.38
CA GLY A 91 -7.95 -7.80 -1.02
C GLY A 91 -7.34 -9.15 -1.37
N SER A 92 -7.66 -9.64 -2.57
CA SER A 92 -7.13 -10.90 -3.12
C SER A 92 -6.93 -10.85 -4.64
N LEU A 93 -6.95 -9.64 -5.21
CA LEU A 93 -6.79 -9.42 -6.62
C LEU A 93 -5.29 -9.58 -6.98
N PRO A 94 -4.92 -10.48 -7.90
CA PRO A 94 -3.51 -10.74 -8.20
C PRO A 94 -2.81 -9.46 -8.74
N PRO A 95 -1.48 -9.31 -8.58
CA PRO A 95 -0.72 -8.18 -9.13
C PRO A 95 -0.93 -7.95 -10.64
N SER A 96 -1.31 -8.99 -11.39
CA SER A 96 -1.64 -8.91 -12.82
C SER A 96 -3.03 -8.37 -13.13
N THR A 97 -3.84 -7.99 -12.12
CA THR A 97 -5.12 -7.32 -12.35
C THR A 97 -4.88 -5.97 -13.04
N PRO A 98 -5.54 -5.70 -14.18
CA PRO A 98 -5.35 -4.44 -14.92
C PRO A 98 -5.75 -3.20 -14.10
N TYR A 99 -5.06 -2.09 -14.34
CA TYR A 99 -5.42 -0.77 -13.76
C TYR A 99 -6.92 -0.47 -13.87
N ALA A 100 -7.53 -0.67 -15.04
CA ALA A 100 -8.94 -0.38 -15.28
C ALA A 100 -9.93 -1.17 -14.39
N ARG A 101 -9.48 -2.26 -13.76
CA ARG A 101 -10.28 -2.95 -12.72
C ARG A 101 -9.93 -2.45 -11.33
N MET A 102 -8.65 -2.20 -11.06
CA MET A 102 -8.23 -1.71 -9.75
C MET A 102 -8.80 -0.32 -9.47
N HIS A 103 -8.76 0.58 -10.45
CA HIS A 103 -9.30 1.94 -10.40
C HIS A 103 -10.75 2.05 -9.89
N ASP A 104 -11.57 0.99 -10.03
CA ASP A 104 -12.97 0.99 -9.59
C ASP A 104 -13.16 0.31 -8.21
N THR A 105 -12.09 0.13 -7.43
CA THR A 105 -12.15 -0.58 -6.13
C THR A 105 -11.60 0.29 -5.01
N TYR A 106 -12.32 0.34 -3.89
CA TYR A 106 -12.06 1.25 -2.77
C TYR A 106 -12.03 0.48 -1.47
N GLY A 107 -10.96 0.63 -0.67
CA GLY A 107 -10.90 0.06 0.67
C GLY A 107 -12.00 0.62 1.57
N LEU A 108 -12.23 1.94 1.48
CA LEU A 108 -13.30 2.64 2.17
C LEU A 108 -13.78 3.84 1.36
N VAL A 109 -15.11 4.05 1.32
CA VAL A 109 -15.72 5.29 0.86
C VAL A 109 -16.44 5.94 2.03
N ALA A 110 -16.15 7.22 2.26
CA ALA A 110 -16.76 8.02 3.30
C ALA A 110 -17.59 9.15 2.70
N HIS A 111 -18.79 9.34 3.24
CA HIS A 111 -19.61 10.51 2.99
C HIS A 111 -20.12 11.14 4.28
N GLY A 112 -19.81 12.40 4.48
CA GLY A 112 -20.22 13.17 5.63
C GLY A 112 -19.18 14.20 6.02
N ASN A 113 -19.69 15.39 6.36
CA ASN A 113 -18.89 16.46 6.92
C ASN A 113 -18.17 16.00 8.21
N ALA A 114 -16.89 16.33 8.33
CA ALA A 114 -16.05 16.04 9.49
C ALA A 114 -15.93 14.53 9.80
N PHE A 115 -15.97 13.68 8.77
CA PHE A 115 -15.70 12.25 8.90
C PHE A 115 -14.29 12.00 9.45
N GLN A 116 -14.15 11.00 10.31
CA GLN A 116 -12.88 10.62 10.92
C GLN A 116 -12.62 9.13 10.69
N LEU A 117 -11.47 8.82 10.11
CA LEU A 117 -10.94 7.48 9.94
C LEU A 117 -9.70 7.33 10.81
N GLU A 118 -9.71 6.34 11.70
CA GLU A 118 -8.63 6.10 12.65
C GLU A 118 -8.25 4.62 12.71
N ALA A 119 -6.94 4.32 12.73
CA ALA A 119 -6.39 2.98 12.92
C ALA A 119 -6.85 1.91 11.91
N PHE A 120 -7.38 2.34 10.75
CA PHE A 120 -7.88 1.46 9.71
C PHE A 120 -6.74 0.90 8.83
N ARG A 121 -6.93 -0.31 8.31
CA ARG A 121 -5.96 -0.97 7.44
C ARG A 121 -6.58 -1.38 6.13
N VAL A 122 -5.85 -1.20 5.03
CA VAL A 122 -6.26 -1.63 3.70
C VAL A 122 -5.10 -2.32 3.01
N PHE A 123 -5.37 -3.50 2.47
CA PHE A 123 -4.45 -4.23 1.61
C PHE A 123 -5.13 -4.54 0.28
N ASP A 124 -4.42 -4.26 -0.82
CA ASP A 124 -4.78 -4.72 -2.17
C ASP A 124 -6.14 -4.21 -2.71
N TYR A 125 -6.30 -2.89 -2.77
CA TYR A 125 -7.41 -2.20 -3.41
C TYR A 125 -6.88 -1.13 -4.38
N GLY A 126 -7.76 -0.58 -5.24
CA GLY A 126 -7.46 0.58 -6.08
C GLY A 126 -7.15 1.76 -5.20
N ASP A 127 -8.17 2.23 -4.49
CA ASP A 127 -8.07 3.35 -3.59
C ASP A 127 -8.06 2.90 -2.14
N GLY A 128 -7.28 3.56 -1.30
CA GLY A 128 -7.20 3.27 0.13
C GLY A 128 -8.44 3.76 0.87
N ALA A 129 -8.67 5.07 0.80
CA ALA A 129 -9.87 5.73 1.30
C ALA A 129 -10.27 6.88 0.39
N SER A 130 -11.57 7.01 0.12
CA SER A 130 -12.12 8.04 -0.76
C SER A 130 -13.16 8.92 -0.05
N MET A 131 -13.11 10.22 -0.36
CA MET A 131 -14.08 11.23 0.05
C MET A 131 -14.80 11.74 -1.20
N ASP A 132 -15.87 11.03 -1.55
CA ASP A 132 -16.44 10.98 -2.90
C ASP A 132 -17.64 11.95 -3.09
N ALA A 133 -17.71 13.02 -2.29
CA ALA A 133 -18.69 14.09 -2.45
C ALA A 133 -18.18 15.45 -1.96
N GLN A 134 -18.77 16.55 -2.46
CA GLN A 134 -18.33 17.92 -2.13
C GLN A 134 -18.69 18.35 -0.70
N GLU A 135 -19.65 17.67 -0.07
CA GLU A 135 -20.01 17.85 1.32
C GLU A 135 -19.08 17.14 2.32
N ASP A 136 -18.15 16.32 1.82
CA ASP A 136 -17.20 15.54 2.63
C ASP A 136 -16.03 16.42 3.09
N VAL A 137 -16.34 17.60 3.62
CA VAL A 137 -15.34 18.57 4.06
C VAL A 137 -14.84 18.29 5.47
N ASN A 138 -13.61 18.71 5.75
CA ASN A 138 -12.94 18.60 7.05
C ASN A 138 -12.74 17.15 7.53
N TRP A 139 -12.53 16.21 6.59
CA TRP A 139 -12.24 14.83 6.94
C TRP A 139 -10.89 14.70 7.67
N THR A 140 -10.73 13.63 8.45
CA THR A 140 -9.46 13.26 9.08
C THR A 140 -9.14 11.80 8.78
N VAL A 141 -7.93 11.53 8.32
CA VAL A 141 -7.36 10.19 8.18
C VAL A 141 -6.14 10.11 9.08
N ARG A 142 -6.16 9.23 10.09
CA ARG A 142 -5.07 9.13 11.04
C ARG A 142 -4.75 7.70 11.45
N ASP A 143 -3.49 7.49 11.80
CA ASP A 143 -3.00 6.20 12.31
C ASP A 143 -3.30 5.01 11.36
N VAL A 144 -3.55 5.28 10.07
CA VAL A 144 -3.93 4.23 9.11
C VAL A 144 -2.70 3.51 8.58
N TYR A 145 -2.90 2.26 8.15
CA TYR A 145 -1.90 1.51 7.38
C TYR A 145 -2.48 1.01 6.06
N PHE A 146 -2.14 1.69 4.97
CA PHE A 146 -2.53 1.28 3.63
C PHE A 146 -1.33 0.68 2.90
N LYS A 147 -1.52 -0.52 2.35
CA LYS A 147 -0.46 -1.33 1.77
C LYS A 147 -0.88 -1.83 0.40
N TYR A 148 0.01 -1.66 -0.58
CA TYR A 148 -0.20 -2.15 -1.94
C TYR A 148 -1.51 -1.63 -2.56
N ILE A 149 -1.69 -0.31 -2.48
CA ILE A 149 -2.84 0.41 -3.04
C ILE A 149 -2.52 0.76 -4.50
N ARG A 150 -3.38 0.37 -5.44
CA ARG A 150 -3.05 0.30 -6.88
C ARG A 150 -3.62 1.44 -7.73
N ASP A 151 -4.16 2.44 -7.05
CA ASP A 151 -4.53 3.77 -7.54
C ASP A 151 -4.22 4.79 -6.42
N ASP A 152 -5.20 5.49 -5.86
CA ASP A 152 -4.96 6.57 -4.90
C ASP A 152 -4.97 6.08 -3.45
N CYS A 153 -3.84 6.21 -2.74
CA CYS A 153 -3.79 5.89 -1.31
C CYS A 153 -4.82 6.70 -0.50
N VAL A 154 -5.02 7.97 -0.85
CA VAL A 154 -6.19 8.74 -0.43
C VAL A 154 -6.73 9.48 -1.64
N GLU A 155 -8.02 9.34 -1.90
CA GLU A 155 -8.71 10.00 -3.00
C GLU A 155 -9.56 11.15 -2.46
N ASN A 156 -9.32 12.35 -2.99
CA ASN A 156 -10.04 13.57 -2.65
C ASN A 156 -10.35 14.35 -3.94
N ASP A 157 -10.87 13.65 -4.95
CA ASP A 157 -11.24 14.22 -6.24
C ASP A 157 -12.33 15.30 -6.11
N PHE A 158 -13.07 15.31 -4.99
CA PHE A 158 -14.01 16.39 -4.66
C PHE A 158 -13.35 17.63 -4.03
N VAL A 159 -12.02 17.69 -4.02
CA VAL A 159 -11.18 18.83 -3.65
C VAL A 159 -11.52 19.43 -2.29
N ASN A 160 -11.88 18.58 -1.33
CA ASN A 160 -12.30 18.97 0.02
C ASN A 160 -11.11 19.36 0.92
N SER A 161 -11.41 20.03 2.03
CA SER A 161 -10.45 20.25 3.13
C SER A 161 -10.31 18.98 3.97
N GLY A 162 -9.12 18.76 4.54
CA GLY A 162 -8.89 17.57 5.36
C GLY A 162 -7.53 17.53 6.05
N THR A 163 -7.33 16.48 6.86
CA THR A 163 -6.06 16.23 7.54
C THR A 163 -5.65 14.78 7.43
N ILE A 164 -4.39 14.54 7.08
CA ILE A 164 -3.73 13.23 7.20
C ILE A 164 -2.68 13.33 8.30
N GLU A 165 -2.70 12.41 9.27
CA GLU A 165 -1.77 12.43 10.39
C GLU A 165 -1.26 11.04 10.77
N ASN A 166 0.04 10.95 11.09
CA ASN A 166 0.65 9.77 11.72
C ASN A 166 0.30 8.46 11.00
N SER A 167 0.27 8.47 9.67
CA SER A 167 -0.22 7.35 8.86
C SER A 167 0.89 6.74 8.01
N LEU A 168 0.78 5.46 7.71
CA LEU A 168 1.70 4.72 6.86
C LEU A 168 1.01 4.27 5.57
N PHE A 169 1.53 4.76 4.45
CA PHE A 169 1.11 4.42 3.11
C PHE A 169 2.28 3.74 2.40
N ASP A 170 2.29 2.41 2.40
CA ASP A 170 3.44 1.59 2.01
C ASP A 170 3.16 0.84 0.71
N GLY A 171 3.51 1.48 -0.39
CA GLY A 171 3.34 0.95 -1.74
C GLY A 171 2.03 1.40 -2.37
N CYS A 172 1.92 2.71 -2.58
CA CYS A 172 0.85 3.30 -3.38
C CYS A 172 1.25 3.39 -4.85
N TYR A 173 0.28 3.28 -5.75
CA TYR A 173 0.44 3.74 -7.12
C TYR A 173 0.51 5.28 -7.15
N GLU A 174 -0.39 5.92 -6.40
CA GLU A 174 -0.40 7.35 -6.15
C GLU A 174 -0.59 7.68 -4.67
N GLY A 175 0.09 8.71 -4.19
CA GLY A 175 0.02 9.10 -2.78
C GLY A 175 -1.33 9.71 -2.41
N PHE A 176 -1.71 10.78 -3.10
CA PHE A 176 -2.90 11.56 -2.80
C PHE A 176 -3.45 12.22 -4.07
N SER A 177 -4.72 11.95 -4.38
CA SER A 177 -5.42 12.62 -5.48
C SER A 177 -6.27 13.77 -4.99
N SER A 178 -6.22 14.88 -5.72
CA SER A 178 -7.21 15.96 -5.65
C SER A 178 -7.39 16.59 -7.02
N ARG A 179 -7.57 15.74 -8.03
CA ARG A 179 -7.85 16.15 -9.41
C ARG A 179 -9.33 15.95 -9.69
N PRO A 180 -10.12 17.01 -9.88
CA PRO A 180 -11.56 16.85 -9.94
C PRO A 180 -12.04 16.12 -11.19
N TYR A 181 -12.98 15.22 -10.98
CA TYR A 181 -13.70 14.50 -12.05
C TYR A 181 -14.55 15.43 -12.93
N THR A 182 -14.92 16.61 -12.41
CA THR A 182 -15.76 17.60 -13.11
C THR A 182 -15.14 19.00 -13.11
N THR A 183 -15.45 19.80 -14.13
CA THR A 183 -14.87 21.15 -14.29
C THR A 183 -15.49 22.21 -13.37
N THR A 184 -16.52 21.88 -12.58
CA THR A 184 -17.27 22.86 -11.76
C THR A 184 -16.78 22.98 -10.33
N GLN A 185 -15.91 22.08 -9.88
CA GLN A 185 -15.42 22.07 -8.50
C GLN A 185 -14.12 22.88 -8.38
N ASP A 186 -14.11 23.82 -7.45
CA ASP A 186 -12.93 24.62 -7.13
C ASP A 186 -12.65 24.59 -5.62
N GLY A 187 -11.64 23.82 -5.25
CA GLY A 187 -11.14 23.67 -3.89
C GLY A 187 -9.97 24.60 -3.60
N SER A 188 -9.62 25.56 -4.47
CA SER A 188 -8.42 26.40 -4.30
C SER A 188 -8.37 27.19 -2.99
N LEU A 189 -9.51 27.36 -2.30
CA LEU A 189 -9.60 27.98 -0.97
C LEU A 189 -9.57 26.97 0.19
N ASN A 190 -9.74 25.68 -0.09
CA ASN A 190 -9.63 24.60 0.87
C ASN A 190 -8.16 24.34 1.22
N LEU A 191 -7.96 23.69 2.37
CA LEU A 191 -6.65 23.30 2.85
C LEU A 191 -6.66 21.82 3.25
N VAL A 192 -5.68 21.09 2.73
CA VAL A 192 -5.31 19.77 3.24
C VAL A 192 -4.02 19.91 4.04
N VAL A 193 -3.97 19.31 5.22
CA VAL A 193 -2.76 19.28 6.06
C VAL A 193 -2.28 17.85 6.23
N VAL A 194 -1.04 17.57 5.86
CA VAL A 194 -0.43 16.24 6.02
C VAL A 194 0.73 16.35 7.01
N ARG A 195 0.73 15.53 8.06
CA ARG A 195 1.78 15.57 9.07
C ARG A 195 2.20 14.20 9.58
N ASN A 196 3.48 14.09 9.98
CA ASN A 196 4.04 12.91 10.64
C ASN A 196 3.77 11.59 9.89
N SER A 197 3.58 11.64 8.57
CA SER A 197 3.12 10.50 7.78
C SER A 197 4.21 9.98 6.85
N LEU A 198 4.14 8.69 6.55
CA LEU A 198 5.11 7.96 5.74
C LEU A 198 4.43 7.54 4.44
N PHE A 199 5.00 7.91 3.30
CA PHE A 199 4.49 7.55 1.97
C PHE A 199 5.58 6.89 1.14
N ARG A 200 5.27 5.74 0.53
CA ARG A 200 6.13 5.12 -0.48
C ARG A 200 5.34 4.78 -1.72
N LEU A 201 5.86 5.22 -2.86
CA LEU A 201 5.35 4.79 -4.17
C LEU A 201 5.92 3.42 -4.53
N GLN A 202 5.13 2.64 -5.25
CA GLN A 202 5.47 1.30 -5.70
C GLN A 202 5.20 1.19 -7.19
N ASP A 203 6.21 0.77 -7.95
CA ASP A 203 6.02 0.36 -9.32
C ASP A 203 5.03 -0.81 -9.38
N MET A 204 3.87 -0.56 -9.97
CA MET A 204 2.84 -1.56 -10.23
C MET A 204 3.11 -2.22 -11.57
N ASP A 205 2.97 -3.55 -11.62
CA ASP A 205 3.11 -4.30 -12.87
C ASP A 205 2.05 -3.94 -13.91
N GLN A 206 0.89 -3.52 -13.44
CA GLN A 206 -0.26 -3.09 -14.25
C GLN A 206 -0.65 -1.66 -13.91
N GLY A 207 0.34 -0.76 -13.85
CA GLY A 207 0.11 0.69 -13.70
C GLY A 207 -0.67 1.30 -14.87
N TYR A 208 -1.03 2.58 -14.76
CA TYR A 208 -1.81 3.27 -15.80
C TYR A 208 -1.07 3.24 -17.14
N ARG A 209 -1.69 2.57 -18.12
CA ARG A 209 -1.18 2.35 -19.49
C ARG A 209 0.12 1.53 -19.61
N ARG A 210 0.96 1.47 -18.58
CA ARG A 210 2.24 0.74 -18.54
C ARG A 210 2.70 0.51 -17.09
N PRO A 211 3.65 -0.42 -16.83
CA PRO A 211 4.20 -0.61 -15.50
C PRO A 211 4.87 0.65 -14.94
N GLY A 212 4.72 0.89 -13.64
CA GLY A 212 5.27 2.06 -12.93
C GLY A 212 4.33 2.58 -11.85
N HIS A 213 4.53 3.83 -11.44
CA HIS A 213 3.68 4.55 -10.50
C HIS A 213 3.38 5.98 -10.97
N GLY A 214 2.31 6.57 -10.43
CA GLY A 214 1.98 7.98 -10.64
C GLY A 214 2.84 8.89 -9.77
N GLY A 215 2.23 9.88 -9.12
CA GLY A 215 2.91 10.83 -8.24
C GLY A 215 2.61 10.60 -6.75
N PHE A 216 3.27 11.37 -5.88
CA PHE A 216 2.73 11.54 -4.53
C PHE A 216 1.50 12.44 -4.53
N PHE A 217 1.40 13.33 -5.53
CA PHE A 217 0.32 14.30 -5.65
C PHE A 217 -0.20 14.31 -7.09
N LYS A 218 -1.45 13.89 -7.27
CA LYS A 218 -2.24 14.12 -8.49
C LYS A 218 -3.06 15.38 -8.27
N TRP A 219 -2.50 16.49 -8.76
CA TRP A 219 -2.91 17.83 -8.33
C TRP A 219 -3.32 18.70 -9.52
N ASP A 220 -4.52 19.25 -9.47
CA ASP A 220 -5.04 20.20 -10.46
C ASP A 220 -4.86 21.67 -10.03
N ALA A 221 -5.06 22.60 -10.96
CA ALA A 221 -5.14 24.03 -10.67
C ALA A 221 -6.26 24.35 -9.65
N THR A 222 -7.37 23.62 -9.66
CA THR A 222 -8.50 23.79 -8.73
C THR A 222 -8.43 22.93 -7.47
N ALA A 223 -7.36 22.13 -7.30
CA ALA A 223 -7.16 21.32 -6.09
C ALA A 223 -7.05 22.18 -4.81
N PRO A 224 -7.09 21.60 -3.60
CA PRO A 224 -6.81 22.34 -2.38
C PRO A 224 -5.44 23.02 -2.37
N MET A 225 -5.25 23.94 -1.44
CA MET A 225 -3.90 24.24 -0.94
C MET A 225 -3.44 23.07 -0.05
N ILE A 226 -2.13 22.85 0.05
CA ILE A 226 -1.57 21.80 0.91
C ILE A 226 -0.51 22.33 1.86
N ALA A 227 -0.52 21.85 3.10
CA ALA A 227 0.52 22.11 4.08
C ALA A 227 1.16 20.81 4.59
N LEU A 228 2.49 20.74 4.62
CA LEU A 228 3.24 19.50 4.80
C LEU A 228 4.25 19.59 5.95
N TYR A 229 4.10 18.77 6.98
CA TYR A 229 4.95 18.81 8.18
C TYR A 229 5.52 17.44 8.56
N ASP A 230 6.84 17.35 8.67
CA ASP A 230 7.53 16.18 9.25
C ASP A 230 7.14 14.84 8.58
N ASN A 231 6.82 14.88 7.29
CA ASN A 231 6.50 13.68 6.51
C ASN A 231 7.74 13.05 5.90
N VAL A 232 7.68 11.75 5.62
CA VAL A 232 8.73 11.02 4.91
C VAL A 232 8.16 10.41 3.65
N TYR A 233 8.74 10.78 2.51
CA TYR A 233 8.36 10.29 1.19
C TYR A 233 9.49 9.42 0.65
N ARG A 234 9.18 8.25 0.09
CA ARG A 234 10.13 7.38 -0.61
C ARG A 234 9.67 7.03 -2.01
N VAL A 235 10.56 7.23 -2.98
CA VAL A 235 10.33 6.88 -4.37
C VAL A 235 11.60 6.31 -5.00
N ASP A 236 11.44 5.21 -5.74
CA ASP A 236 12.54 4.38 -6.22
C ASP A 236 12.72 4.47 -7.75
N SER A 237 11.79 5.12 -8.45
CA SER A 237 11.76 5.28 -9.91
C SER A 237 11.08 6.61 -10.30
N PRO A 238 11.32 7.15 -11.51
CA PRO A 238 10.59 8.34 -11.97
C PRO A 238 9.09 8.03 -12.13
N ASN A 239 8.24 9.02 -11.89
CA ASN A 239 6.82 8.91 -12.21
C ASN A 239 6.62 8.61 -13.71
N ILE A 240 5.56 7.85 -14.03
CA ILE A 240 5.23 7.49 -15.42
C ILE A 240 4.07 8.30 -16.00
N GLU A 241 3.51 9.20 -15.20
CA GLU A 241 2.31 10.00 -15.48
C GLU A 241 2.63 11.50 -15.59
N ASN A 242 1.61 12.34 -15.64
CA ASN A 242 1.76 13.80 -15.56
C ASN A 242 1.54 14.33 -14.13
N ASP A 243 1.59 13.45 -13.14
CA ASP A 243 1.51 13.79 -11.72
C ASP A 243 2.89 14.17 -11.18
N VAL A 244 2.93 14.61 -9.92
CA VAL A 244 4.14 15.19 -9.34
C VAL A 244 4.55 14.49 -8.04
N LEU A 245 5.86 14.40 -7.83
CA LEU A 245 6.46 13.90 -6.59
C LEU A 245 6.52 15.00 -5.51
N VAL A 246 6.45 16.26 -5.93
CA VAL A 246 6.41 17.44 -5.06
C VAL A 246 5.18 18.26 -5.43
N PRO A 247 4.38 18.76 -4.46
CA PRO A 247 3.19 19.53 -4.80
C PRO A 247 3.56 20.81 -5.58
N PRO A 248 2.70 21.27 -6.50
CA PRO A 248 2.96 22.50 -7.25
C PRO A 248 3.23 23.70 -6.32
N ALA A 249 4.22 24.53 -6.64
CA ALA A 249 4.68 25.61 -5.76
C ALA A 249 3.58 26.63 -5.42
N ASN A 250 2.63 26.88 -6.33
CA ASN A 250 1.48 27.75 -6.10
C ASN A 250 0.37 27.11 -5.26
N LYS A 251 0.49 25.82 -4.94
CA LYS A 251 -0.45 25.06 -4.11
C LYS A 251 0.14 24.66 -2.76
N LEU A 252 1.46 24.74 -2.60
CA LEU A 252 2.13 24.57 -1.31
C LEU A 252 1.92 25.80 -0.43
N LYS A 253 1.03 25.70 0.57
CA LYS A 253 0.67 26.78 1.48
C LYS A 253 1.75 27.04 2.52
N ASP A 254 2.25 25.98 3.12
CA ASP A 254 3.25 25.99 4.18
C ASP A 254 3.94 24.62 4.26
N CYS A 255 5.18 24.57 4.75
CA CYS A 255 5.89 23.31 4.93
C CYS A 255 7.10 23.39 5.85
N ALA A 256 7.35 22.31 6.60
CA ALA A 256 8.55 22.15 7.43
C ALA A 256 8.91 20.68 7.66
N GLY A 257 10.20 20.38 7.84
CA GLY A 257 10.68 19.10 8.38
C GLY A 257 10.51 17.87 7.49
N ASN A 258 10.08 18.02 6.23
CA ASN A 258 9.82 16.88 5.36
C ASN A 258 11.13 16.21 4.89
N VAL A 259 11.07 14.92 4.59
CA VAL A 259 12.18 14.14 4.02
C VAL A 259 11.72 13.52 2.71
N MET A 260 12.50 13.71 1.65
CA MET A 260 12.33 13.02 0.38
C MET A 260 13.45 11.99 0.24
N ILE A 261 13.11 10.74 -0.02
CA ILE A 261 14.04 9.63 -0.21
C ILE A 261 13.95 9.22 -1.68
N TRP A 262 15.05 9.42 -2.40
CA TRP A 262 15.19 9.05 -3.81
C TRP A 262 16.16 7.89 -3.95
N LEU A 263 15.63 6.70 -4.29
CA LEU A 263 16.46 5.51 -4.55
C LEU A 263 16.62 5.20 -6.04
N GLY A 264 15.98 5.99 -6.90
CA GLY A 264 16.13 5.88 -8.35
C GLY A 264 17.52 6.31 -8.84
N SER A 265 17.81 5.97 -10.09
CA SER A 265 19.07 6.36 -10.72
C SER A 265 19.10 7.86 -11.05
N GLY A 266 20.28 8.47 -10.96
CA GLY A 266 20.48 9.87 -11.31
C GLY A 266 19.97 10.87 -10.26
N PRO A 267 19.93 12.18 -10.59
CA PRO A 267 19.40 13.20 -9.68
C PRO A 267 17.88 13.03 -9.49
N PHE A 268 17.37 13.54 -8.37
CA PHE A 268 15.92 13.64 -8.15
C PHE A 268 15.27 14.49 -9.27
N PRO A 269 14.14 14.05 -9.85
CA PRO A 269 13.67 14.58 -11.14
C PRO A 269 12.92 15.92 -11.05
N GLU A 270 12.58 16.40 -9.85
CA GLU A 270 11.75 17.59 -9.65
C GLU A 270 12.42 18.65 -8.75
N PRO A 271 12.06 19.94 -8.87
CA PRO A 271 12.50 20.96 -7.94
C PRO A 271 11.99 20.66 -6.52
N LEU A 272 12.91 20.52 -5.58
CA LEU A 272 12.58 20.19 -4.19
C LEU A 272 12.57 21.46 -3.31
N PRO A 273 11.45 21.79 -2.62
CA PRO A 273 11.36 22.96 -1.75
C PRO A 273 12.33 22.86 -0.57
N SER A 274 12.78 24.02 -0.07
CA SER A 274 13.77 24.09 1.03
C SER A 274 13.33 23.44 2.35
N CYS A 275 12.03 23.22 2.53
CA CYS A 275 11.45 22.51 3.67
C CYS A 275 11.58 20.98 3.59
N TYR A 276 12.19 20.46 2.53
CA TYR A 276 12.54 19.04 2.38
C TYR A 276 14.04 18.82 2.52
N ARG A 277 14.40 17.73 3.20
CA ARG A 277 15.74 17.14 3.14
C ARG A 277 15.73 15.96 2.16
N LEU A 278 16.55 16.04 1.12
CA LEU A 278 16.75 14.92 0.18
C LEU A 278 17.75 13.90 0.74
N LEU A 279 17.38 12.63 0.73
CA LEU A 279 18.26 11.49 1.01
C LEU A 279 18.28 10.53 -0.16
N THR A 280 19.42 9.88 -0.38
CA THR A 280 19.61 8.92 -1.49
C THR A 280 20.35 7.67 -1.03
N GLY A 281 20.29 6.63 -1.87
CA GLY A 281 21.05 5.39 -1.69
C GLY A 281 20.85 4.73 -0.31
N ALA A 282 21.91 4.13 0.22
CA ALA A 282 21.85 3.36 1.47
C ALA A 282 21.41 4.19 2.68
N THR A 283 21.74 5.50 2.72
CA THR A 283 21.33 6.38 3.82
C THR A 283 19.82 6.63 3.78
N GLY A 284 19.28 6.91 2.60
CA GLY A 284 17.84 7.05 2.40
C GLY A 284 17.09 5.76 2.75
N LEU A 285 17.57 4.62 2.25
CA LEU A 285 16.95 3.32 2.55
C LEU A 285 16.96 2.99 4.05
N ALA A 286 18.08 3.22 4.75
CA ALA A 286 18.16 3.00 6.19
C ALA A 286 17.21 3.93 6.96
N TYR A 287 17.09 5.20 6.55
CA TYR A 287 16.14 6.13 7.14
C TYR A 287 14.70 5.64 6.99
N TRP A 288 14.31 5.22 5.79
CA TRP A 288 12.98 4.65 5.53
C TRP A 288 12.69 3.44 6.41
N ASN A 289 13.62 2.47 6.45
CA ASN A 289 13.45 1.25 7.22
C ASN A 289 13.29 1.54 8.73
N ASN A 290 14.05 2.51 9.26
CA ASN A 290 13.92 2.93 10.65
C ASN A 290 12.59 3.65 10.92
N ALA A 291 12.14 4.49 9.99
CA ALA A 291 10.86 5.20 10.11
C ALA A 291 9.67 4.23 10.13
N ILE A 292 9.63 3.26 9.20
CA ILE A 292 8.62 2.19 9.22
C ILE A 292 8.69 1.40 10.51
N ALA A 293 9.89 0.96 10.92
CA ALA A 293 10.03 0.14 12.12
C ALA A 293 9.53 0.87 13.38
N ALA A 294 9.84 2.17 13.51
CA ALA A 294 9.33 3.00 14.61
C ALA A 294 7.81 3.17 14.53
N TRP A 295 7.26 3.43 13.34
CA TRP A 295 5.82 3.55 13.15
C TRP A 295 5.10 2.25 13.54
N LEU A 296 5.54 1.10 13.02
CA LEU A 296 4.96 -0.21 13.34
C LEU A 296 5.04 -0.56 14.83
N ALA A 297 6.14 -0.17 15.50
CA ALA A 297 6.29 -0.36 16.95
C ALA A 297 5.26 0.45 17.76
N ASN A 298 4.93 1.67 17.31
CA ASN A 298 3.94 2.54 17.94
C ASN A 298 2.48 2.22 17.53
N HIS A 299 2.29 1.40 16.50
CA HIS A 299 0.97 0.99 15.97
C HIS A 299 0.86 -0.54 15.93
N PRO A 300 0.98 -1.23 17.08
CA PRO A 300 0.98 -2.68 17.11
C PRO A 300 -0.29 -3.22 16.47
N GLY A 301 -0.14 -4.00 15.39
CA GLY A 301 -1.26 -4.61 14.71
C GLY A 301 -1.92 -5.65 15.60
N ALA A 302 -3.07 -5.31 16.19
CA ALA A 302 -3.84 -6.22 17.02
C ALA A 302 -4.50 -7.37 16.24
N LEU A 303 -4.46 -7.33 14.91
CA LEU A 303 -5.10 -8.32 14.05
C LEU A 303 -4.11 -9.46 13.73
N VAL A 304 -4.62 -10.68 13.69
CA VAL A 304 -3.89 -11.86 13.19
C VAL A 304 -3.84 -11.80 11.65
N ASP A 305 -2.75 -12.29 11.09
CA ASP A 305 -2.62 -12.56 9.65
C ASP A 305 -3.67 -13.58 9.19
N VAL A 306 -4.51 -13.21 8.22
CA VAL A 306 -5.59 -14.09 7.72
C VAL A 306 -5.81 -13.99 6.21
N GLY A 307 -5.10 -13.10 5.52
CA GLY A 307 -5.14 -13.01 4.07
C GLY A 307 -4.06 -13.92 3.50
N PRO A 308 -4.34 -14.76 2.49
CA PRO A 308 -3.27 -15.41 1.77
C PRO A 308 -2.52 -14.36 0.91
N PRO A 309 -1.24 -14.60 0.54
CA PRO A 309 -0.53 -13.72 -0.37
C PRO A 309 -1.25 -13.59 -1.71
N ILE A 310 -1.10 -12.44 -2.38
CA ILE A 310 -1.41 -12.30 -3.81
C ILE A 310 -0.13 -12.55 -4.62
N VAL A 311 -0.25 -13.20 -5.78
CA VAL A 311 0.92 -13.51 -6.63
C VAL A 311 0.58 -13.54 -8.11
N SER A 312 1.50 -13.04 -8.92
CA SER A 312 1.47 -13.17 -10.38
C SER A 312 2.87 -13.48 -10.91
N LEU A 313 2.93 -14.37 -11.90
CA LEU A 313 4.15 -14.64 -12.66
C LEU A 313 4.19 -13.69 -13.87
N PHE A 314 5.25 -12.90 -14.03
CA PHE A 314 5.36 -11.86 -15.07
C PHE A 314 6.46 -12.11 -16.10
N SER A 315 7.54 -12.77 -15.69
CA SER A 315 8.62 -13.15 -16.59
C SER A 315 8.87 -14.65 -16.46
N PRO A 316 8.95 -15.39 -17.59
CA PRO A 316 8.80 -14.93 -18.96
C PRO A 316 7.36 -14.46 -19.29
N ALA A 317 7.17 -13.79 -20.42
CA ALA A 317 5.82 -13.46 -20.89
C ALA A 317 5.05 -14.72 -21.31
N ASP A 318 3.72 -14.66 -21.29
CA ASP A 318 2.90 -15.74 -21.83
C ASP A 318 3.23 -16.00 -23.31
N SER A 319 3.15 -17.27 -23.70
CA SER A 319 3.54 -17.79 -25.01
C SER A 319 5.01 -17.56 -25.41
N ALA A 320 5.89 -17.17 -24.47
CA ALA A 320 7.32 -17.00 -24.75
C ALA A 320 7.97 -18.32 -25.22
N THR A 321 8.93 -18.20 -26.15
CA THR A 321 9.84 -19.30 -26.48
C THR A 321 11.08 -19.18 -25.59
N LEU A 322 11.35 -20.22 -24.81
CA LEU A 322 12.46 -20.32 -23.87
C LEU A 322 13.58 -21.15 -24.47
N THR A 323 14.82 -20.68 -24.30
CA THR A 323 16.03 -21.38 -24.71
C THR A 323 17.14 -21.07 -23.73
N GLY A 324 17.86 -22.08 -23.26
CA GLY A 324 18.98 -21.85 -22.36
C GLY A 324 18.58 -21.27 -21.00
N ASP A 325 19.29 -20.22 -20.59
CA ASP A 325 19.10 -19.60 -19.29
C ASP A 325 17.94 -18.60 -19.33
N VAL A 326 16.98 -18.79 -18.44
CA VAL A 326 15.72 -18.03 -18.32
C VAL A 326 15.67 -17.44 -16.92
N THR A 327 15.29 -16.17 -16.83
CA THR A 327 15.01 -15.54 -15.54
C THR A 327 13.50 -15.54 -15.30
N LEU A 328 13.07 -16.26 -14.26
CA LEU A 328 11.69 -16.26 -13.79
C LEU A 328 11.50 -15.12 -12.81
N THR A 329 10.43 -14.34 -12.95
CA THR A 329 10.12 -13.24 -12.02
C THR A 329 8.64 -13.24 -11.70
N ALA A 330 8.32 -13.35 -10.42
CA ALA A 330 6.98 -13.22 -9.89
C ALA A 330 6.90 -12.00 -8.97
N THR A 331 5.74 -11.35 -8.96
CA THR A 331 5.40 -10.35 -7.94
C THR A 331 4.55 -11.04 -6.90
N ALA A 332 4.94 -10.95 -5.64
CA ALA A 332 4.17 -11.48 -4.53
C ALA A 332 4.11 -10.47 -3.39
N VAL A 333 2.91 -10.26 -2.86
CA VAL A 333 2.65 -9.32 -1.76
C VAL A 333 1.62 -9.95 -0.84
N ASP A 334 1.63 -9.55 0.42
CA ASP A 334 0.78 -10.10 1.46
C ASP A 334 0.40 -8.98 2.44
N ASP A 335 -0.70 -9.09 3.20
CA ASP A 335 -1.06 -8.04 4.16
C ASP A 335 -0.01 -7.91 5.27
N ARG A 336 0.72 -9.00 5.58
CA ARG A 336 1.87 -9.01 6.49
C ARG A 336 3.19 -9.16 5.75
N ALA A 337 3.49 -10.35 5.28
CA ALA A 337 4.77 -10.67 4.68
C ALA A 337 4.72 -11.98 3.90
N VAL A 338 5.31 -11.96 2.70
CA VAL A 338 5.58 -13.17 1.94
C VAL A 338 6.83 -13.84 2.52
N ALA A 339 6.71 -15.11 2.92
CA ALA A 339 7.83 -15.90 3.41
C ALA A 339 8.65 -16.54 2.28
N ALA A 340 7.99 -17.00 1.21
CA ALA A 340 8.67 -17.60 0.07
C ALA A 340 7.81 -17.63 -1.21
N VAL A 341 8.47 -17.68 -2.37
CA VAL A 341 7.86 -17.98 -3.67
C VAL A 341 8.53 -19.20 -4.32
N GLN A 342 7.74 -20.21 -4.65
CA GLN A 342 8.19 -21.41 -5.38
C GLN A 342 7.75 -21.33 -6.84
N PHE A 343 8.69 -21.39 -7.77
CA PHE A 343 8.40 -21.52 -9.20
C PHE A 343 8.20 -22.99 -9.56
N ALA A 344 7.34 -23.27 -10.55
CA ALA A 344 7.08 -24.63 -11.01
C ALA A 344 6.88 -24.71 -12.53
N LEU A 345 7.29 -25.84 -13.13
CA LEU A 345 7.05 -26.24 -14.52
C LEU A 345 6.13 -27.46 -14.52
N ASN A 346 4.93 -27.37 -15.12
CA ASN A 346 3.92 -28.43 -15.09
C ASN A 346 3.63 -28.97 -13.67
N GLY A 347 3.62 -28.07 -12.68
CA GLY A 347 3.43 -28.40 -11.26
C GLY A 347 4.65 -28.98 -10.55
N GLN A 348 5.78 -29.18 -11.23
CA GLN A 348 7.03 -29.62 -10.62
C GLN A 348 7.90 -28.43 -10.24
N ALA A 349 8.42 -28.42 -9.01
CA ALA A 349 9.25 -27.32 -8.51
C ALA A 349 10.51 -27.09 -9.37
N ILE A 350 10.74 -25.83 -9.73
CA ILE A 350 11.98 -25.36 -10.35
C ILE A 350 12.85 -24.79 -9.24
N GLY A 351 13.93 -25.50 -8.89
CA GLY A 351 14.86 -25.05 -7.85
C GLY A 351 14.22 -24.87 -6.47
N PRO A 352 14.98 -24.29 -5.51
CA PRO A 352 14.46 -23.96 -4.18
C PRO A 352 13.52 -22.75 -4.25
N ALA A 353 12.61 -22.64 -3.27
CA ALA A 353 11.79 -21.46 -3.10
C ALA A 353 12.65 -20.22 -2.79
N VAL A 354 12.30 -19.10 -3.41
CA VAL A 354 12.95 -17.80 -3.22
C VAL A 354 12.39 -17.14 -1.97
N THR A 355 13.25 -16.75 -1.03
CA THR A 355 12.86 -16.21 0.29
C THR A 355 13.24 -14.74 0.48
N THR A 356 13.79 -14.11 -0.55
CA THR A 356 14.20 -12.71 -0.53
C THR A 356 13.64 -12.02 -1.75
N GLU A 357 12.95 -10.91 -1.53
CA GLU A 357 12.54 -10.02 -2.60
C GLU A 357 13.72 -9.13 -3.05
N ALA A 358 13.89 -8.97 -4.36
CA ALA A 358 14.87 -8.08 -4.94
C ALA A 358 14.50 -7.76 -6.40
N PRO A 359 14.00 -6.55 -6.73
CA PRO A 359 13.63 -5.45 -5.83
C PRO A 359 12.37 -5.77 -4.98
N LEU A 360 11.89 -4.80 -4.18
CA LEU A 360 10.67 -4.94 -3.37
C LEU A 360 9.51 -5.51 -4.19
N THR A 361 8.76 -6.43 -3.58
CA THR A 361 7.66 -7.25 -4.14
C THR A 361 8.07 -8.27 -5.22
N LYS A 362 9.31 -8.26 -5.71
CA LYS A 362 9.78 -9.15 -6.78
C LYS A 362 10.58 -10.33 -6.25
N PHE A 363 10.20 -11.53 -6.66
CA PHE A 363 10.93 -12.77 -6.41
C PHE A 363 11.48 -13.29 -7.74
N THR A 364 12.78 -13.54 -7.80
CA THR A 364 13.46 -13.89 -9.04
C THR A 364 14.26 -15.18 -8.91
N LEU A 365 14.17 -16.04 -9.92
CA LEU A 365 14.94 -17.29 -10.03
C LEU A 365 15.56 -17.44 -11.41
N ALA A 366 16.87 -17.64 -11.47
CA ALA A 366 17.55 -18.06 -12.70
C ALA A 366 17.40 -19.57 -12.89
N TRP A 367 16.96 -19.99 -14.07
CA TRP A 367 16.69 -21.39 -14.41
C TRP A 367 17.17 -21.71 -15.83
N ASN A 368 17.84 -22.84 -16.02
CA ASN A 368 18.27 -23.30 -17.34
C ASN A 368 17.26 -24.32 -17.89
N SER A 369 16.64 -24.00 -19.03
CA SER A 369 15.63 -24.83 -19.69
C SER A 369 16.23 -25.97 -20.53
N ARG A 370 17.55 -26.07 -20.70
CA ARG A 370 18.23 -27.02 -21.61
C ARG A 370 17.94 -28.48 -21.30
N ASP A 371 17.71 -28.78 -20.02
CA ASP A 371 17.44 -30.14 -19.57
C ASP A 371 15.98 -30.57 -19.82
N GLN A 372 15.12 -29.66 -20.29
CA GLN A 372 13.74 -29.97 -20.66
C GLN A 372 13.63 -30.32 -22.14
N PRO A 373 12.89 -31.37 -22.53
CA PRO A 373 12.60 -31.65 -23.94
C PRO A 373 11.89 -30.47 -24.63
N ASN A 374 12.09 -30.33 -25.93
CA ASN A 374 11.35 -29.36 -26.73
C ASN A 374 9.85 -29.64 -26.64
N GLY A 375 9.04 -28.62 -26.38
CA GLY A 375 7.61 -28.79 -26.16
C GLY A 375 6.93 -27.60 -25.51
N THR A 376 5.63 -27.73 -25.25
CA THR A 376 4.82 -26.73 -24.54
C THR A 376 4.71 -27.10 -23.08
N TYR A 377 4.90 -26.11 -22.21
CA TYR A 377 4.88 -26.25 -20.76
C TYR A 377 4.06 -25.14 -20.11
N THR A 378 3.66 -25.38 -18.87
CA THR A 378 3.00 -24.40 -18.01
C THR A 378 3.94 -23.98 -16.89
N LEU A 379 4.15 -22.67 -16.74
CA LEU A 379 4.84 -22.08 -15.59
C LEU A 379 3.85 -21.50 -14.60
N THR A 380 4.12 -21.70 -13.30
CA THR A 380 3.40 -21.06 -12.20
C THR A 380 4.38 -20.58 -11.12
N ALA A 381 3.92 -19.66 -10.28
CA ALA A 381 4.57 -19.27 -9.04
C ALA A 381 3.59 -19.43 -7.87
N ALA A 382 4.02 -20.08 -6.79
CA ALA A 382 3.25 -20.21 -5.55
C ALA A 382 3.89 -19.38 -4.45
N ALA A 383 3.18 -18.36 -3.95
CA ALA A 383 3.61 -17.55 -2.83
C ALA A 383 3.03 -18.10 -1.53
N ARG A 384 3.84 -18.08 -0.47
CA ARG A 384 3.46 -18.52 0.88
C ARG A 384 3.81 -17.44 1.90
N ASP A 385 2.91 -17.18 2.84
CA ASP A 385 3.14 -16.28 3.98
C ASP A 385 3.87 -16.98 5.15
N ALA A 386 4.00 -16.29 6.29
CA ALA A 386 4.57 -16.85 7.50
C ALA A 386 3.62 -17.79 8.27
N THR A 387 2.31 -17.75 8.00
CA THR A 387 1.30 -18.61 8.65
C THR A 387 1.04 -19.93 7.91
N GLY A 388 1.58 -20.07 6.71
CA GLY A 388 1.45 -21.24 5.85
C GLY A 388 0.34 -21.15 4.80
N GLN A 389 -0.34 -20.00 4.66
CA GLN A 389 -1.30 -19.76 3.58
C GLN A 389 -0.56 -19.65 2.24
N VAL A 390 -1.17 -20.21 1.18
CA VAL A 390 -0.54 -20.30 -0.14
C VAL A 390 -1.52 -19.86 -1.22
N THR A 391 -1.04 -19.02 -2.14
CA THR A 391 -1.70 -18.71 -3.40
C THR A 391 -0.80 -19.11 -4.56
N THR A 392 -1.38 -19.69 -5.61
CA THR A 392 -0.67 -19.98 -6.86
C THR A 392 -1.14 -19.03 -7.94
N SER A 393 -0.20 -18.46 -8.70
CA SER A 393 -0.48 -17.55 -9.80
C SER A 393 -1.32 -18.21 -10.89
N SER A 394 -1.90 -17.40 -11.77
CA SER A 394 -2.32 -17.89 -13.08
C SER A 394 -1.14 -18.54 -13.82
N ALA A 395 -1.45 -19.55 -14.61
CA ALA A 395 -0.50 -20.27 -15.45
C ALA A 395 -0.05 -19.41 -16.63
N LEU A 396 1.25 -19.44 -16.94
CA LEU A 396 1.79 -18.97 -18.23
C LEU A 396 2.13 -20.18 -19.10
N THR A 397 1.67 -20.19 -20.33
CA THR A 397 2.02 -21.22 -21.31
C THR A 397 3.30 -20.80 -22.02
N VAL A 398 4.31 -21.66 -22.06
CA VAL A 398 5.60 -21.36 -22.71
C VAL A 398 6.02 -22.50 -23.63
N ARG A 399 6.89 -22.22 -24.59
CA ARG A 399 7.48 -23.24 -25.48
C ARG A 399 8.97 -23.32 -25.26
N ILE A 400 9.49 -24.51 -24.98
CA ILE A 400 10.94 -24.73 -24.87
C ILE A 400 11.48 -25.19 -26.22
N VAL A 401 12.54 -24.53 -26.69
CA VAL A 401 13.28 -24.87 -27.91
C VAL A 401 14.79 -24.76 -27.60
N ASN A 402 15.40 -25.91 -27.34
CA ASN A 402 16.82 -26.05 -26.99
C ASN A 402 17.70 -26.42 -28.19
#